data_AF-A0A2U3R9V6-F1
#
_entry.id   AF-A0A2U3R9V6-F1
#
_cell.length_a   1.000
_cell.length_b   1.000
_cell.length_c   1.000
_cell.angle_alpha   90.00
_cell.angle_beta   90.00
_cell.angle_gamma   90.00
#
_symmetry.space_group_name_H-M   'P 1'
#
loop_
_entity.id
_entity.type
_entity.pdbx_description
1 polymer ?
#
loop_
_entity_poly.entity_id
_entity_poly.type
_entity_poly.pdbx_seq_one_letter_code
_entity_poly.pdbx_strand_id
1 'polypeptide(L)'
;MGLSFGEIIVVVIIAILVAKPHDIKYLLKQIYSLKLLLQRAYHEILSSLDLDNKEDEDYNNHTLNLISNTNSDIDKSKVDQMNFYLQKIAEQGETYHGDYNLPSIKKYFIMIKKTKLQ
;
A
#
# COMPACT_ATOMS: atom_id res chain seq x y z
N MET A 1 17.42 33.07 21.47
CA MET A 1 16.83 32.64 22.75
C MET A 1 15.72 31.66 22.41
N GLY A 2 15.95 30.36 22.61
CA GLY A 2 14.92 29.34 22.41
C GLY A 2 14.05 29.25 23.66
N LEU A 3 12.75 29.03 23.48
CA LEU A 3 11.85 28.77 24.60
C LEU A 3 12.29 27.50 25.32
N SER A 4 12.33 27.55 26.65
CA SER A 4 12.61 26.37 27.46
C SER A 4 11.47 25.36 27.32
N PHE A 5 11.78 24.07 27.41
CA PHE A 5 10.77 22.99 27.37
C PHE A 5 9.62 23.23 28.36
N GLY A 6 9.95 23.75 29.56
CA GLY A 6 8.94 24.10 30.56
C GLY A 6 8.00 25.23 30.12
N GLU A 7 8.51 26.24 29.43
CA GLU A 7 7.69 27.35 28.92
C GLU A 7 6.75 26.87 27.81
N ILE A 8 7.24 25.98 26.94
CA ILE A 8 6.43 25.35 25.88
C ILE A 8 5.25 24.58 26.49
N ILE A 9 5.49 23.79 27.54
CA ILE A 9 4.43 23.05 28.23
C ILE A 9 3.39 23.99 28.82
N VAL A 10 3.82 25.06 29.50
CA VAL A 10 2.91 26.03 30.12
C VAL A 10 2.02 26.69 29.06
N VAL A 11 2.61 27.10 27.92
CA VAL A 11 1.86 27.67 26.80
C VAL A 11 0.84 26.68 26.23
N VAL A 12 1.21 25.40 26.07
CA VAL A 12 0.31 24.36 25.57
C VAL A 12 -0.87 24.14 26.54
N ILE A 13 -0.61 24.10 27.85
CA ILE A 13 -1.66 23.94 28.87
C ILE A 13 -2.64 25.11 28.84
N ILE A 14 -2.13 26.35 28.82
CA ILE A 14 -2.98 27.55 28.75
C ILE A 14 -3.80 27.55 27.46
N ALA A 15 -3.19 27.18 26.32
CA ALA A 15 -3.89 27.08 25.05
C ALA A 15 -5.02 26.04 25.08
N ILE A 16 -4.80 24.87 25.69
CA ILE A 16 -5.82 23.83 25.85
C ILE A 16 -6.95 24.29 26.79
N LEU A 17 -6.63 25.03 27.85
CA LEU A 17 -7.61 25.55 28.81
C LEU A 17 -8.51 26.63 28.20
N VAL A 18 -7.93 27.48 27.34
CA VAL A 18 -8.64 28.57 26.64
C VAL A 18 -9.42 28.04 25.43
N ALA A 19 -8.92 27.01 24.75
CA ALA A 19 -9.59 26.40 23.62
C ALA A 19 -10.84 25.65 24.05
N LYS A 20 -11.90 25.71 23.24
CA LYS A 20 -13.09 24.92 23.52
C LYS A 20 -12.79 23.43 23.26
N PRO A 21 -13.35 22.52 24.07
CA PRO A 21 -13.14 21.08 23.87
C PRO A 21 -13.66 20.57 22.52
N HIS A 22 -14.60 21.29 21.91
CA HIS A 22 -15.07 21.02 20.55
C HIS A 22 -14.00 21.30 19.49
N ASP A 23 -13.29 22.42 19.62
CA ASP A 23 -12.28 22.87 18.66
C ASP A 23 -11.07 21.93 18.67
N ILE A 24 -10.67 21.44 19.84
CA ILE A 24 -9.60 20.46 20.00
C ILE A 24 -9.94 19.15 19.26
N LYS A 25 -11.17 18.65 19.41
CA LYS A 25 -11.64 17.45 18.69
C LYS A 25 -11.64 17.66 17.19
N TYR A 26 -12.05 18.84 16.73
CA TYR A 26 -12.06 19.20 15.31
C TYR A 26 -10.64 19.28 14.74
N LEU A 27 -9.70 19.90 15.46
CA LEU A 27 -8.28 19.96 15.08
C LEU A 27 -7.64 18.57 15.06
N LEU A 28 -7.88 17.72 16.05
CA LEU A 28 -7.40 16.33 16.07
C LEU A 28 -7.92 15.54 14.87
N LYS A 29 -9.21 15.69 14.52
CA LYS A 29 -9.81 15.03 13.36
C LYS A 29 -9.14 15.48 12.06
N GLN A 30 -8.84 16.77 11.93
CA GLN A 30 -8.13 17.31 10.77
C GLN A 30 -6.68 16.82 10.70
N ILE A 31 -5.94 16.82 11.82
CA ILE A 31 -4.57 16.29 11.88
C ILE A 31 -4.55 14.80 11.52
N TYR A 32 -5.54 14.03 12.00
CA TYR A 32 -5.67 12.62 11.64
C TYR A 32 -5.94 12.42 10.14
N SER A 33 -6.83 13.25 9.56
CA SER A 33 -7.08 13.22 8.11
C SER A 33 -5.85 13.64 7.30
N LEU A 34 -5.08 14.63 7.79
CA LEU A 34 -3.86 15.07 7.17
C LEU A 34 -2.78 13.98 7.25
N LYS A 35 -2.66 13.29 8.38
CA LYS A 35 -1.78 12.12 8.53
C LYS A 35 -2.13 11.03 7.52
N LEU A 36 -3.42 10.75 7.32
CA LEU A 36 -3.88 9.77 6.34
C LEU A 36 -3.53 10.19 4.91
N LEU A 37 -3.68 11.47 4.57
CA LEU A 37 -3.29 12.01 3.27
C LEU A 37 -1.77 11.99 3.08
N LEU A 38 -1.01 12.32 4.13
CA LEU A 38 0.46 12.25 4.11
C LEU A 38 0.94 10.81 3.94
N GLN A 39 0.31 9.84 4.61
CA GLN A 39 0.65 8.43 4.46
C GLN A 39 0.39 7.93 3.05
N ARG A 40 -0.71 8.36 2.42
CA ARG A 40 -0.99 8.05 1.01
C ARG A 40 0.03 8.70 0.07
N ALA A 41 0.31 9.98 0.24
CA ALA A 41 1.30 10.69 -0.57
C ALA A 41 2.71 10.10 -0.37
N TYR A 42 3.07 9.73 0.86
CA TYR A 42 4.34 9.08 1.18
C TYR A 42 4.46 7.72 0.50
N HIS A 43 3.40 6.91 0.53
CA HIS A 43 3.36 5.63 -0.15
C HIS A 43 3.39 5.80 -1.69
N GLU A 44 2.72 6.81 -2.23
CA GLU A 44 2.69 7.11 -3.67
C GLU A 44 4.06 7.63 -4.17
N ILE A 45 4.72 8.47 -3.36
CA ILE A 45 6.07 8.98 -3.63
C ILE A 45 7.11 7.84 -3.50
N LEU A 46 7.03 7.00 -2.47
CA LEU A 46 7.95 5.86 -2.31
C LEU A 46 7.73 4.79 -3.38
N SER A 47 6.48 4.49 -3.73
CA SER A 47 6.17 3.53 -4.80
C SER A 47 6.60 4.03 -6.17
N SER A 48 6.58 5.34 -6.41
CA SER A 48 7.06 5.93 -7.66
C SER A 48 8.59 6.05 -7.72
N LEU A 49 9.28 6.01 -6.58
CA LEU A 49 10.73 6.00 -6.50
C LEU A 49 11.37 4.60 -6.44
N ASP A 50 10.59 3.52 -6.51
CA ASP A 50 11.06 2.11 -6.43
C ASP A 50 12.00 1.84 -5.23
N LEU A 51 11.80 2.58 -4.14
CA LEU A 51 12.50 2.40 -2.87
C LEU A 51 11.65 1.54 -1.94
N ASP A 52 11.30 0.33 -2.38
CA ASP A 52 10.89 -0.76 -1.47
C ASP A 52 12.15 -1.35 -0.81
N ASN A 53 12.87 -0.50 -0.06
CA ASN A 53 13.86 -0.98 0.90
C ASN A 53 13.13 -1.25 2.20
N LYS A 54 12.93 -2.55 2.43
CA LYS A 54 12.72 -3.16 3.74
C LYS A 54 13.55 -2.46 4.81
N GLU A 55 12.88 -1.95 5.83
CA GLU A 55 13.37 -1.66 7.19
C GLU A 55 12.11 -1.32 7.99
N ASP A 56 11.45 -2.35 8.55
CA ASP A 56 11.56 -2.73 9.96
C ASP A 56 10.75 -1.77 10.87
N GLU A 57 9.66 -2.30 11.41
CA GLU A 57 9.49 -2.52 12.85
C GLU A 57 7.99 -2.56 13.20
N ASP A 58 7.65 -3.70 13.80
CA ASP A 58 6.60 -3.94 14.76
C ASP A 58 5.85 -2.69 15.25
N TYR A 59 4.51 -2.74 15.16
CA TYR A 59 3.49 -1.95 15.86
C TYR A 59 2.35 -1.51 14.93
N ASN A 60 1.19 -2.17 15.14
CA ASN A 60 -0.20 -1.77 14.86
C ASN A 60 -1.04 -2.78 14.06
N ASN A 61 -1.07 -4.03 14.55
CA ASN A 61 -2.01 -5.09 14.12
C ASN A 61 -3.48 -4.86 14.52
N HIS A 62 -3.93 -3.61 14.69
CA HIS A 62 -5.32 -3.31 15.08
C HIS A 62 -6.03 -2.30 14.17
N THR A 63 -5.33 -1.65 13.22
CA THR A 63 -5.95 -0.71 12.27
C THR A 63 -5.91 -1.20 10.83
N LEU A 64 -5.39 -2.41 10.59
CA LEU A 64 -5.24 -3.00 9.26
C LEU A 64 -6.48 -3.81 8.78
N ASN A 65 -7.52 -3.96 9.61
CA ASN A 65 -8.74 -4.70 9.23
C ASN A 65 -9.89 -3.81 8.73
N LEU A 66 -9.74 -2.49 8.69
CA LEU A 66 -10.82 -1.57 8.22
C LEU A 66 -10.54 -0.87 6.87
N ILE A 67 -9.32 -0.96 6.32
CA ILE A 67 -8.94 -0.27 5.07
C ILE A 67 -8.62 -1.28 3.94
N SER A 68 -9.06 -2.53 4.07
CA SER A 68 -8.90 -3.55 3.00
C SER A 68 -10.05 -3.55 1.99
N ASN A 69 -10.86 -2.49 1.91
CA ASN A 69 -12.08 -2.50 1.08
C ASN A 69 -12.20 -1.31 0.10
N THR A 70 -11.07 -0.82 -0.42
CA THR A 70 -11.08 0.05 -1.60
C THR A 70 -9.92 -0.28 -2.54
N ASN A 71 -10.17 -1.23 -3.44
CA ASN A 71 -9.76 -1.20 -4.85
C ASN A 71 -8.26 -1.12 -5.18
N SER A 72 -7.43 -1.99 -4.60
CA SER A 72 -6.17 -2.40 -5.24
C SER A 72 -5.93 -3.90 -5.13
N ASP A 73 -7.00 -4.69 -5.12
CA ASP A 73 -6.95 -6.13 -5.37
C ASP A 73 -6.68 -6.39 -6.86
N ILE A 74 -5.50 -5.99 -7.33
CA ILE A 74 -4.74 -6.98 -8.09
C ILE A 74 -4.35 -8.00 -7.03
N ASP A 75 -5.32 -8.87 -6.74
CA ASP A 75 -5.24 -10.00 -5.84
C ASP A 75 -3.87 -10.61 -6.05
N LYS A 76 -2.98 -10.48 -5.06
CA LYS A 76 -1.58 -10.92 -5.16
C LYS A 76 -1.51 -12.36 -5.71
N SER A 77 -2.52 -13.17 -5.37
CA SER A 77 -2.79 -14.49 -5.94
C SER A 77 -2.90 -14.52 -7.47
N LYS A 78 -3.56 -13.55 -8.11
CA LYS A 78 -3.65 -13.44 -9.58
C LYS A 78 -2.30 -13.12 -10.22
N VAL A 79 -1.50 -12.25 -9.60
CA VAL A 79 -0.13 -11.94 -10.09
C VAL A 79 0.75 -13.17 -9.96
N ASP A 80 0.71 -13.84 -8.82
CA ASP A 80 1.46 -15.07 -8.57
C ASP A 80 1.07 -16.18 -9.56
N GLN A 81 -0.23 -16.31 -9.86
CA GLN A 81 -0.71 -17.26 -10.87
C GLN A 81 -0.27 -16.87 -12.29
N MET A 82 -0.27 -15.59 -12.65
CA MET A 82 0.22 -15.13 -13.95
C MET A 82 1.71 -15.45 -14.12
N ASN A 83 2.52 -15.11 -13.12
CA ASN A 83 3.95 -15.40 -13.09
C ASN A 83 4.21 -16.91 -13.20
N PHE A 84 3.45 -17.73 -12.48
CA PHE A 84 3.53 -19.18 -12.57
C PHE A 84 3.33 -19.69 -14.01
N TYR A 85 2.26 -19.24 -14.70
CA TYR A 85 2.01 -19.70 -16.06
C TYR A 85 3.02 -19.16 -17.07
N LEU A 86 3.48 -17.90 -16.93
CA LEU A 86 4.53 -17.34 -17.78
C LEU A 86 5.84 -18.11 -17.63
N GLN A 87 6.21 -18.45 -16.40
CA GLN A 87 7.35 -19.33 -16.14
C GLN A 87 7.17 -20.69 -16.82
N LYS A 88 5.98 -21.31 -16.71
CA LYS A 88 5.70 -22.59 -17.37
C LYS A 88 5.75 -22.52 -18.90
N ILE A 89 5.39 -21.38 -19.49
CA ILE A 89 5.52 -21.13 -20.93
C ILE A 89 7.00 -21.00 -21.31
N ALA A 90 7.78 -20.22 -20.56
CA ALA A 90 9.21 -20.04 -20.78
C ALA A 90 10.02 -21.33 -20.59
N GLU A 91 9.68 -22.16 -19.59
CA GLU A 91 10.25 -23.51 -19.39
C GLU A 91 10.02 -24.42 -20.60
N GLN A 92 9.00 -24.15 -21.41
CA GLN A 92 8.74 -24.86 -22.65
C GLN A 92 9.48 -24.29 -23.86
N GLY A 93 10.33 -23.27 -23.69
CA GLY A 93 11.05 -22.58 -24.76
C GLY A 93 10.17 -21.63 -25.59
N GLU A 94 8.95 -21.38 -25.15
CA GLU A 94 7.98 -20.50 -25.81
C GLU A 94 8.00 -19.11 -25.18
N THR A 95 7.67 -18.08 -25.96
CA THR A 95 7.53 -16.71 -25.47
C THR A 95 6.09 -16.25 -25.60
N TYR A 96 5.57 -15.60 -24.56
CA TYR A 96 4.20 -15.09 -24.56
C TYR A 96 4.19 -13.59 -24.92
N HIS A 97 3.51 -13.24 -26.00
CA HIS A 97 3.39 -11.86 -26.50
C HIS A 97 1.96 -11.31 -26.47
N GLY A 98 1.02 -12.02 -25.84
CA GLY A 98 -0.38 -11.61 -25.74
C GLY A 98 -0.65 -10.68 -24.56
N ASP A 99 -1.94 -10.39 -24.32
CA ASP A 99 -2.37 -9.51 -23.24
C ASP A 99 -1.93 -10.02 -21.86
N TYR A 100 -1.39 -9.11 -21.05
CA TYR A 100 -0.90 -9.41 -19.70
C TYR A 100 -2.06 -9.55 -18.70
N ASN A 101 -2.86 -10.60 -18.85
CA ASN A 101 -3.94 -10.99 -17.94
C ASN A 101 -4.04 -12.51 -17.77
N LEU A 102 -4.46 -12.95 -16.58
CA LEU A 102 -4.51 -14.36 -16.19
C LEU A 102 -5.30 -15.26 -17.16
N PRO A 103 -6.52 -14.88 -17.64
CA PRO A 103 -7.26 -15.69 -18.61
C PRO A 103 -6.49 -15.94 -19.92
N SER A 104 -5.83 -14.92 -20.44
CA SER A 104 -5.13 -14.98 -21.73
C SER A 104 -3.86 -15.83 -21.65
N ILE A 105 -3.07 -15.64 -20.58
CA ILE A 105 -1.87 -16.44 -20.31
C ILE A 105 -2.23 -17.91 -20.09
N LYS A 106 -3.28 -18.20 -19.31
CA LYS A 106 -3.74 -19.57 -19.06
C LYS A 106 -4.23 -20.27 -20.33
N LYS A 107 -4.97 -19.56 -21.18
CA LYS A 107 -5.45 -20.08 -22.47
C LYS A 107 -4.26 -20.44 -23.37
N TYR A 108 -3.25 -19.59 -23.43
CA TYR A 108 -2.04 -19.85 -24.22
C TYR A 108 -1.27 -21.07 -23.69
N PHE A 109 -1.07 -21.16 -22.38
CA PHE A 109 -0.43 -22.32 -21.77
C PHE A 109 -1.13 -23.65 -22.12
N ILE A 110 -2.47 -23.68 -22.12
CA ILE A 110 -3.23 -24.88 -22.51
C ILE A 110 -3.02 -25.21 -24.00
N MET A 111 -2.98 -24.20 -24.87
CA MET A 111 -2.77 -24.36 -26.30
C MET A 111 -1.40 -24.99 -26.62
N ILE A 112 -0.33 -24.44 -26.06
CA ILE A 112 1.03 -24.99 -26.27
C ILE A 112 1.14 -26.40 -25.69
N LYS A 113 0.52 -26.67 -24.53
CA LYS A 113 0.51 -28.00 -23.91
C LYS A 113 -0.19 -29.03 -24.79
N LYS A 114 -1.34 -28.68 -25.39
CA LYS A 114 -2.06 -29.57 -26.32
C LYS A 114 -1.28 -29.83 -27.61
N THR A 115 -0.58 -28.82 -28.11
CA THR A 115 0.21 -28.92 -29.35
C THR A 115 1.42 -29.84 -29.18
N LYS A 116 2.03 -29.89 -27.98
CA LYS A 116 3.16 -30.78 -27.66
C LYS A 116 2.78 -32.19 -27.21
N LEU A 117 1.49 -32.46 -26.97
CA LEU A 117 0.97 -33.79 -26.60
C LEU A 117 0.53 -34.61 -27.83
N GLN A 118 0.64 -34.04 -29.03
CA GLN A 118 0.53 -34.72 -30.33
C GLN A 118 1.92 -34.95 -30.90
#